data_AF-A0A829Z9N1-F1
#
_entry.id   AF-A0A829Z9N1-F1
#
_cell.length_a   1.000
_cell.length_b   1.000
_cell.length_c   1.000
_cell.angle_alpha   90.00
_cell.angle_beta   90.00
_cell.angle_gamma   90.00
#
_symmetry.space_group_name_H-M   'P 1'
#
loop_
_entity.id
_entity.type
_entity.pdbx_description
1 polymer ?
#
loop_
_entity_poly.entity_id
_entity_poly.type
_entity_poly.pdbx_seq_one_letter_code
_entity_poly.pdbx_strand_id
1 'polypeptide(L)' 'MCKSMEDMRNEAILRERRKIAAAMIEAGRYALEELCALCGLSLEEVQLLQVKVV' A
#
# COMPACT_ATOMS: atom_id res chain seq x y z
N MET A 1 -9.47 21.38 16.26
CA MET A 1 -8.97 21.02 14.92
C MET A 1 -9.91 19.96 14.36
N CYS A 2 -10.52 20.20 13.20
CA CYS A 2 -11.57 19.35 12.66
C CYS A 2 -11.00 17.99 12.24
N LYS A 3 -11.49 16.91 12.86
CA LYS A 3 -11.16 15.49 12.59
C LYS A 3 -11.17 15.12 11.10
N SER A 4 -11.95 15.84 10.30
CA SER A 4 -12.06 15.63 8.86
C SER A 4 -10.79 15.94 8.05
N MET A 5 -9.87 16.77 8.54
CA MET A 5 -8.61 17.05 7.82
C MET A 5 -7.55 15.95 8.01
N GLU A 6 -7.54 15.28 9.16
CA GLU A 6 -6.63 14.16 9.44
C GLU A 6 -7.00 12.92 8.61
N ASP A 7 -8.29 12.68 8.39
CA ASP A 7 -8.78 11.53 7.61
C ASP A 7 -8.37 11.61 6.12
N MET A 8 -8.54 12.79 5.49
CA MET A 8 -8.08 13.03 4.11
C MET A 8 -6.56 12.91 3.96
N ARG A 9 -5.80 13.34 4.97
CA ARG A 9 -4.34 13.22 4.95
C ARG A 9 -3.91 11.74 5.04
N ASN A 10 -4.63 10.94 5.81
CA ASN A 10 -4.39 9.51 5.91
C ASN A 10 -4.71 8.78 4.60
N GLU A 11 -5.80 9.14 3.94
CA GLU A 11 -6.15 8.58 2.63
C GLU A 11 -5.10 8.84 1.55
N ALA A 12 -4.55 10.07 1.49
CA ALA A 12 -3.53 10.42 0.50
C ALA A 12 -2.25 9.58 0.70
N ILE A 13 -1.81 9.45 1.96
CA ILE A 13 -0.64 8.64 2.32
C ILE A 13 -0.89 7.16 2.01
N LEU A 14 -2.09 6.63 2.32
CA LEU A 14 -2.47 5.26 2.00
C LEU A 14 -2.49 5.00 0.48
N ARG A 15 -3.00 5.95 -0.31
CA ARG A 15 -2.97 5.84 -1.78
C ARG A 15 -1.54 5.80 -2.33
N GLU A 16 -0.65 6.64 -1.80
CA GLU A 16 0.76 6.66 -2.19
C GLU A 16 1.43 5.31 -1.88
N ARG A 17 1.26 4.81 -0.64
CA ARG A 17 1.80 3.51 -0.21
C ARG A 17 1.31 2.36 -1.08
N ARG A 18 0.02 2.35 -1.45
CA ARG A 18 -0.55 1.34 -2.36
C ARG A 18 0.04 1.41 -3.76
N LYS A 19 0.28 2.60 -4.32
CA LYS A 19 0.93 2.75 -5.64
C LYS A 19 2.37 2.22 -5.61
N ILE A 20 3.11 2.55 -4.55
CA ILE A 20 4.48 2.09 -4.36
C ILE A 20 4.52 0.57 -4.22
N ALA A 21 3.63 -0.02 -3.41
CA ALA A 21 3.51 -1.46 -3.25
C ALA A 21 3.16 -2.16 -4.58
N ALA A 22 2.21 -1.63 -5.36
CA ALA A 22 1.85 -2.17 -6.67
C ALA A 22 3.07 -2.19 -7.62
N ALA A 23 3.80 -1.08 -7.73
CA ALA A 23 5.00 -1.01 -8.57
C ALA A 23 6.09 -2.00 -8.12
N MET A 24 6.22 -2.26 -6.81
CA MET A 24 7.16 -3.26 -6.30
C MET A 24 6.72 -4.70 -6.55
N ILE A 25 5.40 -4.97 -6.52
CA ILE A 25 4.83 -6.27 -6.93
C ILE A 25 5.08 -6.51 -8.41
N GLU A 26 4.82 -5.52 -9.27
CA GLU A 26 5.12 -5.59 -10.72
C GLU A 26 6.60 -5.84 -10.99
N ALA A 27 7.48 -5.26 -10.17
CA ALA A 27 8.91 -5.49 -10.29
C ALA A 27 9.33 -6.93 -9.92
N GLY A 28 8.51 -7.68 -9.18
CA GLY A 28 8.73 -9.10 -8.84
C GLY A 28 9.99 -9.37 -8.00
N ARG A 29 10.55 -8.34 -7.36
CA ARG A 29 11.86 -8.41 -6.66
C ARG A 29 11.77 -8.63 -5.15
N TYR A 30 10.58 -8.53 -4.57
CA TYR A 30 10.36 -8.59 -3.13
C TYR A 30 9.24 -9.59 -2.79
N ALA A 31 9.38 -10.27 -1.65
CA ALA A 31 8.30 -11.10 -1.10
C ALA A 31 7.17 -10.21 -0.55
N LEU A 32 5.94 -10.73 -0.51
CA LEU A 32 4.77 -9.98 -0.02
C LEU A 32 4.94 -9.50 1.43
N GLU A 33 5.60 -10.30 2.27
CA GLU A 33 5.90 -9.96 3.67
C GLU A 33 6.86 -8.76 3.77
N GLU A 34 7.89 -8.73 2.93
CA GLU A 34 8.83 -7.60 2.86
C GLU A 34 8.11 -6.32 2.41
N LEU A 35 7.18 -6.43 1.46
CA LEU A 35 6.37 -5.30 1.01
C LEU A 35 5.45 -4.75 2.10
N CYS A 36 4.94 -5.62 2.98
CA CYS A 36 4.16 -5.20 4.15
C CYS A 36 5.01 -4.33 5.08
N ALA A 37 6.23 -4.78 5.38
CA ALA A 37 7.16 -4.05 6.24
C ALA A 37 7.63 -2.72 5.60
N LEU A 38 7.94 -2.73 4.30
CA LEU A 38 8.43 -1.54 3.57
C LEU A 38 7.35 -0.48 3.36
N CYS A 39 6.14 -0.89 2.99
CA CYS A 39 5.05 0.03 2.69
C CYS A 39 4.21 0.37 3.93
N GLY A 40 4.41 -0.32 5.05
CA GLY A 40 3.56 -0.22 6.23
C GLY A 40 2.11 -0.55 5.90
N LEU A 41 1.91 -1.60 5.11
CA LEU A 41 0.62 -2.14 4.69
C LEU A 41 0.43 -3.52 5.32
N SER A 42 -0.82 -3.92 5.50
CA SER A 42 -1.15 -5.28 5.93
C SER A 42 -1.02 -6.28 4.79
N LEU A 43 -0.78 -7.55 5.10
CA LEU A 43 -0.68 -8.63 4.11
C LEU A 43 -1.92 -8.72 3.21
N GLU A 44 -3.10 -8.50 3.78
CA GLU A 44 -4.37 -8.47 3.03
C GLU A 44 -4.39 -7.35 1.97
N GLU A 45 -3.95 -6.14 2.31
CA GLU A 45 -3.87 -5.02 1.37
C GLU A 45 -2.88 -5.32 0.24
N VAL A 46 -1.73 -5.93 0.56
CA VAL A 46 -0.70 -6.29 -0.44
C VAL A 46 -1.21 -7.41 -1.37
N GLN A 47 -1.93 -8.41 -0.84
CA GLN A 47 -2.58 -9.45 -1.65
C GLN A 47 -3.67 -8.88 -2.56
N LEU A 48 -4.50 -7.97 -2.06
CA LEU A 48 -5.52 -7.28 -2.88
C LEU A 48 -4.89 -6.49 -4.02
N LEU A 49 -3.73 -5.88 -3.80
CA LEU A 49 -2.97 -5.20 -4.85
C LEU A 49 -2.38 -6.20 -5.86
N GLN A 50 -1.85 -7.32 -5.40
CA GLN A 50 -1.32 -8.37 -6.27
C GLN A 50 -2.39 -8.93 -7.21
N VAL A 51 -3.59 -9.22 -6.70
CA VAL A 51 -4.70 -9.76 -7.52
C VAL A 51 -5.17 -8.78 -8.60
N LYS A 52 -5.02 -7.46 -8.38
CA LYS A 52 -5.39 -6.43 -9.37
C LYS A 52 -4.36 -6.22 -10.48
N VAL A 53 -3.13 -6.70 -10.30
CA VAL A 53 -1.99 -6.47 -11.18
C VAL A 53 -1.74 -7.67 -12.12
N VAL A 54 -2.42 -8.79 -11.88
CA VAL A 54 -2.34 -10.03 -12.69
C VAL A 54 -3.47 -10.10 -13.71
#